data_AF-A0A497ZYF2-F1
#
_entry.id   AF-A0A497ZYF2-F1
#
_cell.length_a   1.000
_cell.length_b   1.000
_cell.length_c   1.000
_cell.angle_alpha   90.00
_cell.angle_beta   90.00
_cell.angle_gamma   90.00
#
_symmetry.space_group_name_H-M   'P 1'
#
loop_
_entity.id
_entity.type
_entity.pdbx_description
1 polymer ?
#
loop_
_entity_poly.entity_id
_entity_poly.type
_entity_poly.pdbx_seq_one_letter_code
_entity_poly.pdbx_strand_id
1 'polypeptide(L)'
;MRYILALVLIGLAYLVFWPVPVDPVAYEPPEPPGFTGDFIENNYLDTAQLISLPAGEIGSEDIAVMLDGAVYTTGQSGTLYRIDGDQPAEIDQLGGRPLGLRAGPDGALYIADSFRGLMRWAGPGTLATLVSEIDGAPIIYANNLDVAQDGTVYFSNSSDRFDPETMGGTKPTSVMTIWEQSPTGYVARYSPDGTAEKIAEGFVYTNGIALSPDEDFLLIAETGRARVHKLWLVGPKAGKQEVLLDNLPGYPDNIKAQGDGTYWMAFASPRVPAEKLMPYPFLRKIIWRLGPKVRPAPIHRGMLVQFDGDGTILRTLQDPQGRLGITTAGQAAGDQFYVMTLDSPWFGRMPIADLP
;
A
#
# COMPACT_ATOMS: atom_id res chain seq x y z
N MET A 1 -8.49 2.35 -50.96
CA MET A 1 -9.43 1.44 -50.25
C MET A 1 -8.76 0.15 -49.76
N ARG A 2 -8.07 -0.64 -50.61
CA ARG A 2 -7.40 -1.90 -50.20
C ARG A 2 -6.34 -1.72 -49.09
N TYR A 3 -5.50 -0.68 -49.19
CA TYR A 3 -4.47 -0.40 -48.17
C TYR A 3 -5.06 0.03 -46.83
N ILE A 4 -6.15 0.82 -46.84
CA ILE A 4 -6.85 1.24 -45.62
C ILE A 4 -7.45 0.02 -44.92
N LEU A 5 -8.13 -0.86 -45.67
CA LEU A 5 -8.68 -2.09 -45.12
C LEU A 5 -7.59 -2.99 -44.52
N ALA A 6 -6.45 -3.14 -45.20
CA ALA A 6 -5.32 -3.91 -44.69
C ALA A 6 -4.78 -3.34 -43.37
N LEU A 7 -4.61 -2.01 -43.27
CA LEU A 7 -4.17 -1.35 -42.03
C LEU A 7 -5.16 -1.55 -40.88
N VAL A 8 -6.46 -1.46 -41.16
CA VAL A 8 -7.51 -1.72 -40.15
C VAL A 8 -7.43 -3.17 -39.67
N LEU A 9 -7.29 -4.14 -40.57
CA LEU A 9 -7.17 -5.54 -40.20
C LEU A 9 -5.91 -5.83 -39.38
N ILE A 10 -4.78 -5.21 -39.71
CA ILE A 10 -3.55 -5.30 -38.92
C ILE A 10 -3.77 -4.73 -37.51
N GLY A 11 -4.42 -3.57 -37.40
CA GLY A 11 -4.75 -2.96 -36.10
C GLY A 11 -5.66 -3.84 -35.25
N LEU A 12 -6.70 -4.43 -35.85
CA LEU A 12 -7.58 -5.39 -35.16
C LEU A 12 -6.83 -6.65 -34.75
N ALA A 13 -5.98 -7.19 -35.62
CA ALA A 13 -5.15 -8.36 -35.30
C ALA A 13 -4.20 -8.07 -34.13
N TYR A 14 -3.59 -6.88 -34.09
CA TYR A 14 -2.80 -6.45 -32.95
C TYR A 14 -3.62 -6.43 -31.65
N LEU A 15 -4.80 -5.79 -31.67
CA LEU A 15 -5.67 -5.68 -30.49
C LEU A 15 -6.17 -7.03 -29.96
N VAL A 16 -6.35 -8.01 -30.83
CA VAL A 16 -6.86 -9.33 -30.44
C VAL A 16 -5.72 -10.28 -30.04
N PHE A 17 -4.63 -10.31 -30.81
CA PHE A 17 -3.64 -11.39 -30.75
C PHE A 17 -2.28 -10.99 -30.19
N TRP A 18 -1.91 -9.70 -30.13
CA TRP A 18 -0.60 -9.31 -29.61
C TRP A 18 -0.47 -9.71 -28.13
N PRO A 19 0.61 -10.37 -27.69
CA PRO A 19 0.74 -10.78 -26.29
C PRO A 19 0.78 -9.56 -25.35
N VAL A 20 0.22 -9.74 -24.15
CA VAL A 20 0.29 -8.78 -23.04
C VAL A 20 0.70 -9.52 -21.77
N PRO A 21 1.39 -8.85 -20.82
CA PRO A 21 1.85 -9.50 -19.59
C PRO A 21 0.70 -9.94 -18.67
N VAL A 22 -0.44 -9.27 -18.75
CA VAL A 22 -1.62 -9.59 -17.93
C VAL A 22 -2.36 -10.82 -18.44
N ASP A 23 -2.73 -11.69 -17.52
CA ASP A 23 -3.67 -12.80 -17.73
C ASP A 23 -4.89 -12.65 -16.81
N PRO A 24 -5.86 -11.79 -17.19
CA PRO A 24 -6.85 -11.33 -16.21
C PRO A 24 -7.81 -12.45 -15.77
N VAL A 25 -7.98 -12.58 -14.45
CA VAL A 25 -8.90 -13.50 -13.79
C VAL A 25 -10.26 -12.83 -13.64
N ALA A 26 -11.33 -13.48 -14.09
CA ALA A 26 -12.68 -12.92 -13.99
C ALA A 26 -13.08 -12.74 -12.51
N TYR A 27 -13.62 -11.57 -12.19
CA TYR A 27 -14.10 -11.22 -10.85
C TYR A 27 -15.36 -10.39 -10.98
N GLU A 28 -16.34 -10.66 -10.13
CA GLU A 28 -17.58 -9.87 -10.00
C GLU A 28 -17.48 -9.00 -8.74
N PRO A 29 -17.04 -7.74 -8.87
CA PRO A 29 -16.99 -6.84 -7.73
C PRO A 29 -18.41 -6.53 -7.24
N PRO A 30 -18.63 -6.44 -5.92
CA PRO A 30 -19.86 -5.85 -5.39
C PRO A 30 -19.99 -4.39 -5.84
N GLU A 31 -21.23 -3.92 -5.95
CA GLU A 31 -21.51 -2.52 -6.26
C GLU A 31 -20.84 -1.62 -5.20
N PRO A 32 -20.02 -0.63 -5.63
CA PRO A 32 -19.36 0.28 -4.71
C PRO A 32 -20.39 1.02 -3.83
N PRO A 33 -20.18 1.09 -2.50
CA PRO A 33 -21.15 1.76 -1.60
C PRO A 33 -21.18 3.29 -1.76
N GLY A 34 -20.17 3.85 -2.44
CA GLY A 34 -19.97 5.30 -2.53
C GLY A 34 -19.64 5.94 -1.17
N PHE A 35 -19.65 7.27 -1.15
CA PHE A 35 -19.38 8.07 0.05
C PHE A 35 -20.66 8.29 0.85
N THR A 36 -21.09 7.27 1.59
CA THR A 36 -22.31 7.27 2.41
C THR A 36 -22.03 6.73 3.81
N GLY A 37 -22.98 6.89 4.75
CA GLY A 37 -22.82 6.42 6.13
C GLY A 37 -21.59 7.03 6.81
N ASP A 38 -20.73 6.19 7.39
CA ASP A 38 -19.50 6.62 8.06
C ASP A 38 -18.47 7.24 7.10
N PHE A 39 -18.64 7.03 5.80
CA PHE A 39 -17.80 7.57 4.73
C PHE A 39 -18.42 8.75 4.00
N ILE A 40 -19.43 9.43 4.58
CA ILE A 40 -19.94 10.70 4.02
C ILE A 40 -18.79 11.65 3.74
N GLU A 41 -18.82 12.28 2.56
CA GLU A 41 -17.79 13.23 2.13
C GLU A 41 -17.61 14.37 3.13
N ASN A 42 -16.36 14.63 3.47
CA ASN A 42 -15.92 15.78 4.27
C ASN A 42 -14.66 16.38 3.64
N ASN A 43 -14.12 17.44 4.25
CA ASN A 43 -12.92 18.12 3.78
C ASN A 43 -11.93 18.40 4.91
N TYR A 44 -11.87 17.51 5.92
CA TYR A 44 -11.05 17.72 7.11
C TYR A 44 -9.54 17.77 6.80
N LEU A 45 -9.09 17.21 5.67
CA LEU A 45 -7.68 17.28 5.25
C LEU A 45 -7.32 18.60 4.54
N ASP A 46 -8.27 19.49 4.29
CA ASP A 46 -7.98 20.83 3.74
C ASP A 46 -7.10 21.66 4.68
N THR A 47 -7.17 21.40 5.98
CA THR A 47 -6.39 22.09 7.02
C THR A 47 -4.95 21.60 7.10
N ALA A 48 -4.61 20.46 6.49
CA ALA A 48 -3.26 19.93 6.52
C ALA A 48 -2.27 20.84 5.76
N GLN A 49 -1.16 21.16 6.43
CA GLN A 49 0.00 21.79 5.82
C GLN A 49 0.66 20.79 4.88
N LEU A 50 1.04 21.23 3.68
CA LEU A 50 1.80 20.41 2.74
C LEU A 50 3.28 20.64 2.99
N ILE A 51 3.99 19.60 3.39
CA ILE A 51 5.43 19.63 3.64
C ILE A 51 6.14 19.01 2.45
N SER A 52 6.90 19.82 1.72
CA SER A 52 7.63 19.37 0.54
C SER A 52 8.81 18.48 0.91
N LEU A 53 9.04 17.45 0.10
CA LEU A 53 10.26 16.67 0.18
C LEU A 53 11.44 17.45 -0.45
N PRO A 54 12.66 17.32 0.09
CA PRO A 54 13.85 17.96 -0.47
C PRO A 54 14.17 17.49 -1.90
N ALA A 55 14.99 18.28 -2.60
CA ALA A 55 15.62 17.91 -3.88
C ALA A 55 14.66 17.50 -5.02
N GLY A 56 13.38 17.85 -4.95
CA GLY A 56 12.38 17.47 -5.97
C GLY A 56 11.93 16.02 -5.88
N GLU A 57 12.21 15.37 -4.75
CA GLU A 57 11.74 14.02 -4.43
C GLU A 57 10.21 13.99 -4.32
N ILE A 58 9.63 12.82 -4.54
CA ILE A 58 8.18 12.61 -4.46
C ILE A 58 7.87 11.31 -3.72
N GLY A 59 6.61 11.16 -3.32
CA GLY A 59 6.04 9.88 -2.92
C GLY A 59 6.58 9.34 -1.61
N SER A 60 6.52 10.16 -0.56
CA SER A 60 6.71 9.73 0.82
C SER A 60 5.62 8.75 1.20
N GLU A 61 5.88 7.47 0.97
CA GLU A 61 4.86 6.41 0.96
C GLU A 61 4.43 6.01 2.37
N ASP A 62 5.40 5.90 3.27
CA ASP A 62 5.14 5.55 4.66
C ASP A 62 5.94 6.43 5.63
N ILE A 63 5.60 6.26 6.90
CA ILE A 63 6.17 6.97 8.04
C ILE A 63 6.46 5.99 9.18
N ALA A 64 7.59 6.18 9.85
CA ALA A 64 7.93 5.46 11.07
C ALA A 64 8.21 6.44 12.21
N VAL A 65 7.65 6.15 13.37
CA VAL A 65 7.97 6.82 14.64
C VAL A 65 8.87 5.88 15.42
N MET A 66 10.11 6.32 15.64
CA MET A 66 11.14 5.57 16.36
C MET A 66 10.91 5.62 17.87
N LEU A 67 11.59 4.72 18.59
CA LEU A 67 11.50 4.64 20.06
C LEU A 67 11.98 5.92 20.78
N ASP A 68 12.90 6.67 20.16
CA ASP A 68 13.38 7.97 20.64
C ASP A 68 12.50 9.15 20.21
N GLY A 69 11.40 8.89 19.50
CA GLY A 69 10.49 9.90 18.96
C GLY A 69 10.92 10.49 17.62
N ALA A 70 12.06 10.08 17.04
CA ALA A 70 12.43 10.49 15.69
C ALA A 70 11.40 9.99 14.68
N VAL A 71 11.07 10.83 13.70
CA VAL A 71 10.10 10.51 12.66
C VAL A 71 10.83 10.39 11.33
N TYR A 72 10.68 9.25 10.65
CA TYR A 72 11.31 8.98 9.36
C TYR A 72 10.29 8.74 8.25
N THR A 73 10.66 9.14 7.04
CA THR A 73 9.97 8.78 5.79
C THR A 73 11.00 8.59 4.67
N THR A 74 10.58 8.04 3.54
CA THR A 74 11.44 7.80 2.38
C THR A 74 10.81 8.33 1.09
N GLY A 75 11.62 8.92 0.22
CA GLY A 75 11.22 9.24 -1.15
C GLY A 75 11.19 8.03 -2.09
N GLN A 76 10.68 8.22 -3.31
CA GLN A 76 10.69 7.19 -4.36
C GLN A 76 12.09 6.73 -4.76
N SER A 77 13.10 7.59 -4.67
CA SER A 77 14.50 7.24 -4.96
C SER A 77 15.18 6.40 -3.86
N GLY A 78 14.49 6.19 -2.73
CA GLY A 78 15.04 5.51 -1.56
C GLY A 78 15.87 6.41 -0.64
N THR A 79 15.83 7.74 -0.81
CA THR A 79 16.39 8.66 0.19
C THR A 79 15.58 8.62 1.48
N LEU A 80 16.25 8.42 2.62
CA LEU A 80 15.67 8.45 3.96
C LEU A 80 15.74 9.86 4.52
N TYR A 81 14.60 10.38 4.95
CA TYR A 81 14.46 11.69 5.56
C TYR A 81 14.00 11.59 7.01
N ARG A 82 14.61 12.37 7.90
CA ARG A 82 14.05 12.69 9.22
C ARG A 82 13.14 13.89 9.11
N ILE A 83 11.95 13.81 9.67
CA ILE A 83 11.01 14.92 9.72
C ILE A 83 11.29 15.75 10.98
N ASP A 84 12.04 16.84 10.80
CA ASP A 84 12.31 17.84 11.84
C ASP A 84 11.66 19.17 11.45
N GLY A 85 10.48 19.47 11.98
CA GLY A 85 9.74 20.69 11.60
C GLY A 85 9.34 20.69 10.13
N ASP A 86 9.47 21.83 9.45
CA ASP A 86 8.90 22.05 8.11
C ASP A 86 9.84 21.65 6.97
N GLN A 87 11.06 21.19 7.29
CA GLN A 87 12.09 20.87 6.32
C GLN A 87 12.68 19.50 6.66
N PRO A 88 12.19 18.41 6.03
CA PRO A 88 12.76 17.09 6.23
C PRO A 88 14.26 17.09 5.92
N ALA A 89 15.07 16.51 6.79
CA ALA A 89 16.51 16.41 6.65
C ALA A 89 16.89 15.05 6.08
N GLU A 90 17.71 15.02 5.02
CA GLU A 90 18.27 13.78 4.50
C GLU A 90 19.23 13.15 5.52
N ILE A 91 19.06 11.84 5.76
CA ILE A 91 19.85 11.08 6.74
C ILE A 91 20.67 9.98 6.07
N ASP A 92 20.12 9.32 5.05
CA ASP A 92 20.81 8.24 4.33
C ASP A 92 20.23 8.04 2.92
N GLN A 93 21.00 7.36 2.09
CA GLN A 93 20.63 6.99 0.72
C GLN A 93 20.47 5.47 0.64
N LEU A 94 19.26 4.98 0.92
CA LEU A 94 18.99 3.55 0.99
C LEU A 94 18.93 2.89 -0.39
N GLY A 95 18.64 3.68 -1.43
CA GLY A 95 18.30 3.18 -2.76
C GLY A 95 17.04 2.30 -2.75
N GLY A 96 16.86 1.49 -3.78
CA GLY A 96 15.68 0.63 -3.92
C GLY A 96 14.38 1.45 -4.00
N ARG A 97 13.30 0.89 -3.46
CA ARG A 97 12.02 1.59 -3.31
C ARG A 97 11.34 1.10 -2.02
N PRO A 98 11.73 1.68 -0.86
CA PRO A 98 11.04 1.47 0.41
C PRO A 98 9.56 1.84 0.28
N LEU A 99 8.69 0.96 0.74
CA LEU A 99 7.25 1.21 0.89
C LEU A 99 6.96 1.28 2.38
N GLY A 100 6.87 0.16 3.08
CA GLY A 100 6.62 0.13 4.52
C GLY A 100 7.83 0.46 5.39
N LEU A 101 7.59 1.22 6.47
CA LEU A 101 8.56 1.62 7.47
C LEU A 101 8.03 1.34 8.89
N ARG A 102 8.84 0.68 9.73
CA ARG A 102 8.47 0.41 11.12
C ARG A 102 9.69 0.40 12.05
N ALA A 103 9.55 1.01 13.22
CA ALA A 103 10.56 0.90 14.27
C ALA A 103 10.52 -0.50 14.90
N GLY A 104 11.68 -1.13 15.05
CA GLY A 104 11.81 -2.38 15.78
C GLY A 104 12.10 -2.18 17.26
N PRO A 105 11.92 -3.23 18.09
CA PRO A 105 12.18 -3.18 19.53
C PRO A 105 13.67 -3.01 19.87
N ASP A 106 14.57 -3.25 18.91
CA ASP A 106 16.01 -3.07 19.02
C ASP A 106 16.48 -1.65 18.64
N GLY A 107 15.56 -0.73 18.34
CA GLY A 107 15.84 0.64 17.92
C GLY A 107 16.22 0.80 16.44
N ALA A 108 16.21 -0.27 15.65
CA ALA A 108 16.43 -0.20 14.21
C ALA A 108 15.16 0.15 13.44
N LEU A 109 15.32 0.68 12.24
CA LEU A 109 14.25 0.86 11.27
C LEU A 109 14.17 -0.38 10.38
N TYR A 110 13.02 -1.03 10.38
CA TYR A 110 12.69 -2.14 9.50
C TYR A 110 11.93 -1.62 8.29
N ILE A 111 12.25 -2.17 7.12
CA ILE A 111 11.85 -1.61 5.84
C ILE A 111 11.38 -2.74 4.92
N ALA A 112 10.19 -2.59 4.35
CA ALA A 112 9.71 -3.40 3.26
C ALA A 112 10.11 -2.67 1.97
N ASP A 113 11.11 -3.21 1.27
CA ASP A 113 11.60 -2.64 0.03
C ASP A 113 11.03 -3.42 -1.15
N SER A 114 10.30 -2.72 -2.02
CA SER A 114 9.59 -3.35 -3.13
C SER A 114 10.48 -3.96 -4.20
N PHE A 115 11.81 -3.75 -4.16
CA PHE A 115 12.77 -4.38 -5.06
C PHE A 115 13.63 -5.44 -4.36
N ARG A 116 13.83 -5.32 -3.04
CA ARG A 116 14.87 -6.07 -2.31
C ARG A 116 14.35 -6.98 -1.19
N GLY A 117 13.06 -6.94 -0.89
CA GLY A 117 12.47 -7.71 0.21
C GLY A 117 12.53 -6.98 1.55
N LEU A 118 12.74 -7.71 2.64
CA LEU A 118 12.79 -7.15 3.98
C LEU A 118 14.20 -6.68 4.33
N MET A 119 14.32 -5.46 4.81
CA MET A 119 15.59 -4.82 5.17
C MET A 119 15.56 -4.26 6.59
N ARG A 120 16.75 -4.02 7.15
CA ARG A 120 16.96 -3.40 8.46
C ARG A 120 18.05 -2.34 8.36
N TRP A 121 17.81 -1.19 8.96
CA TRP A 121 18.71 -0.05 9.03
C TRP A 121 18.91 0.37 10.48
N ALA A 122 20.15 0.44 10.94
CA ALA A 122 20.51 0.77 12.33
C ALA A 122 21.25 2.12 12.46
N GLY A 123 21.30 2.91 11.38
CA GLY A 123 22.07 4.14 11.29
C GLY A 123 22.71 4.33 9.91
N PRO A 124 23.25 5.52 9.60
CA PRO A 124 23.79 5.83 8.28
C PRO A 124 24.80 4.79 7.77
N GLY A 125 24.58 4.27 6.56
CA GLY A 125 25.44 3.30 5.90
C GLY A 125 25.33 1.86 6.43
N THR A 126 24.34 1.54 7.26
CA THR A 126 24.18 0.20 7.88
C THR A 126 23.05 -0.64 7.30
N LEU A 127 22.44 -0.23 6.19
CA LEU A 127 21.34 -0.94 5.57
C LEU A 127 21.74 -2.39 5.22
N ALA A 128 20.97 -3.36 5.71
CA ALA A 128 21.18 -4.77 5.47
C ALA A 128 19.88 -5.47 5.05
N THR A 129 19.97 -6.42 4.12
CA THR A 129 18.86 -7.32 3.77
C THR A 129 18.70 -8.38 4.86
N LEU A 130 17.48 -8.54 5.37
CA LEU A 130 17.12 -9.61 6.31
C LEU A 130 16.65 -10.85 5.57
N VAL A 131 15.77 -10.66 4.58
CA VAL A 131 15.27 -11.74 3.72
C VAL A 131 14.87 -11.19 2.35
N SER A 132 15.29 -11.88 1.29
CA SER A 132 14.93 -11.58 -0.10
C SER A 132 14.25 -12.76 -0.80
N GLU A 133 14.12 -13.91 -0.15
CA GLU A 133 13.51 -15.12 -0.70
C GLU A 133 12.78 -15.93 0.39
N ILE A 134 11.72 -16.64 -0.02
CA ILE A 134 11.02 -17.64 0.80
C ILE A 134 10.88 -18.90 -0.05
N ASP A 135 11.23 -20.06 0.49
CA ASP A 135 11.18 -21.35 -0.20
C ASP A 135 11.90 -21.37 -1.58
N GLY A 136 12.99 -20.60 -1.69
CA GLY A 136 13.78 -20.47 -2.93
C GLY A 136 13.14 -19.60 -4.01
N ALA A 137 12.02 -18.93 -3.71
CA ALA A 137 11.38 -17.95 -4.59
C ALA A 137 11.67 -16.52 -4.10
N PRO A 138 12.01 -15.58 -5.00
CA PRO A 138 12.28 -14.20 -4.61
C PRO A 138 11.04 -13.49 -4.06
N ILE A 139 11.24 -12.63 -3.07
CA ILE A 139 10.24 -11.65 -2.63
C ILE A 139 10.29 -10.49 -3.61
N ILE A 140 9.34 -10.45 -4.55
CA ILE A 140 9.42 -9.50 -5.68
C ILE A 140 8.73 -8.15 -5.42
N TYR A 141 7.86 -8.05 -4.39
CA TYR A 141 7.08 -6.85 -4.17
C TYR A 141 6.68 -6.70 -2.69
N ALA A 142 7.67 -6.72 -1.79
CA ALA A 142 7.46 -6.40 -0.37
C ALA A 142 6.85 -4.99 -0.25
N ASN A 143 5.75 -4.89 0.49
CA ASN A 143 4.93 -3.68 0.51
C ASN A 143 4.88 -3.06 1.90
N ASN A 144 4.27 -3.71 2.88
CA ASN A 144 4.15 -3.15 4.23
C ASN A 144 4.66 -4.14 5.28
N LEU A 145 4.90 -3.67 6.51
CA LEU A 145 5.33 -4.50 7.63
C LEU A 145 4.84 -4.01 8.99
N ASP A 146 4.80 -4.92 9.95
CA ASP A 146 4.76 -4.60 11.38
C ASP A 146 5.74 -5.50 12.14
N VAL A 147 6.22 -5.03 13.28
CA VAL A 147 7.26 -5.71 14.08
C VAL A 147 6.69 -6.00 15.46
N ALA A 148 6.68 -7.28 15.84
CA ALA A 148 6.26 -7.74 17.15
C ALA A 148 7.30 -7.43 18.23
N GLN A 149 6.88 -7.49 19.49
CA GLN A 149 7.69 -7.23 20.67
C GLN A 149 8.89 -8.18 20.79
N ASP A 150 8.75 -9.41 20.31
CA ASP A 150 9.82 -10.42 20.30
C ASP A 150 10.82 -10.26 19.14
N GLY A 151 10.58 -9.29 18.24
CA GLY A 151 11.39 -9.03 17.06
C GLY A 151 10.97 -9.81 15.81
N THR A 152 9.90 -10.60 15.88
CA THR A 152 9.27 -11.19 14.69
C THR A 152 8.73 -10.09 13.78
N VAL A 153 9.10 -10.13 12.51
CA VAL A 153 8.63 -9.16 11.51
C VAL A 153 7.56 -9.83 10.66
N TYR A 154 6.36 -9.28 10.67
CA TYR A 154 5.32 -9.62 9.71
C TYR A 154 5.44 -8.67 8.53
N PHE A 155 5.32 -9.17 7.31
CA PHE A 155 5.37 -8.32 6.11
C PHE A 155 4.47 -8.85 5.00
N SER A 156 3.95 -7.93 4.20
CA SER A 156 3.14 -8.24 3.02
C SER A 156 3.99 -8.22 1.76
N ASN A 157 3.63 -9.09 0.81
CA ASN A 157 4.10 -9.04 -0.56
C ASN A 157 2.88 -8.87 -1.48
N SER A 158 2.86 -7.80 -2.28
CA SER A 158 1.66 -7.44 -3.05
C SER A 158 1.34 -8.43 -4.16
N SER A 159 2.34 -9.03 -4.80
CA SER A 159 2.15 -10.00 -5.87
C SER A 159 3.42 -10.78 -6.14
N ASP A 160 3.30 -12.06 -6.50
CA ASP A 160 4.40 -12.87 -7.05
C ASP A 160 4.46 -12.89 -8.59
N ARG A 161 3.69 -12.04 -9.29
CA ARG A 161 3.65 -12.03 -10.76
C ARG A 161 4.40 -10.88 -11.42
N PHE A 162 4.37 -9.70 -10.80
CA PHE A 162 4.77 -8.47 -11.44
C PHE A 162 5.74 -7.71 -10.57
N ASP A 163 6.98 -7.65 -11.06
CA ASP A 163 8.08 -7.00 -10.38
C ASP A 163 8.10 -5.49 -10.72
N PRO A 164 7.94 -4.60 -9.73
CA PRO A 164 7.91 -3.17 -9.96
C PRO A 164 9.26 -2.59 -10.43
N GLU A 165 10.40 -3.23 -10.15
CA GLU A 165 11.72 -2.77 -10.62
C GLU A 165 11.81 -2.85 -12.14
N THR A 166 11.27 -3.93 -12.73
CA THR A 166 11.30 -4.17 -14.17
C THR A 166 10.06 -3.66 -14.92
N MET A 167 8.98 -3.30 -14.21
CA MET A 167 7.68 -2.92 -14.80
C MET A 167 7.32 -1.44 -14.67
N GLY A 168 8.34 -0.59 -14.44
CA GLY A 168 8.20 0.87 -14.51
C GLY A 168 7.80 1.53 -13.19
N GLY A 169 8.05 0.85 -12.07
CA GLY A 169 7.81 1.34 -10.71
C GLY A 169 6.56 0.77 -10.07
N THR A 170 6.33 1.15 -8.82
CA THR A 170 5.28 0.58 -7.98
C THR A 170 3.87 0.98 -8.44
N LYS A 171 3.64 2.24 -8.79
CA LYS A 171 2.33 2.72 -9.27
C LYS A 171 1.81 1.96 -10.51
N PRO A 172 2.52 1.89 -11.66
CA PRO A 172 2.00 1.17 -12.82
C PRO A 172 1.83 -0.33 -12.56
N THR A 173 2.71 -0.93 -11.75
CA THR A 173 2.65 -2.35 -11.38
C THR A 173 1.44 -2.64 -10.49
N SER A 174 1.11 -1.76 -9.54
CA SER A 174 -0.10 -1.89 -8.72
C SER A 174 -1.38 -1.89 -9.55
N VAL A 175 -1.51 -0.96 -10.50
CA VAL A 175 -2.63 -0.90 -11.45
C VAL A 175 -2.71 -2.20 -12.25
N MET A 176 -1.56 -2.74 -12.67
CA MET A 176 -1.51 -3.98 -13.43
C MET A 176 -1.97 -5.20 -12.61
N THR A 177 -1.45 -5.36 -11.39
CA THR A 177 -1.83 -6.47 -10.49
C THR A 177 -3.32 -6.43 -10.17
N ILE A 178 -3.85 -5.25 -9.81
CA ILE A 178 -5.28 -5.07 -9.51
C ILE A 178 -6.11 -5.29 -10.78
N TRP A 179 -5.64 -4.84 -11.95
CA TRP A 179 -6.34 -5.08 -13.21
C TRP A 179 -6.38 -6.56 -13.60
N GLU A 180 -5.35 -7.33 -13.24
CA GLU A 180 -5.27 -8.76 -13.51
C GLU A 180 -6.19 -9.56 -12.58
N GLN A 181 -6.33 -9.17 -11.30
CA GLN A 181 -7.11 -9.89 -10.28
C GLN A 181 -6.56 -11.28 -9.91
N SER A 182 -5.28 -11.54 -10.18
CA SER A 182 -4.62 -12.77 -9.72
C SER A 182 -4.41 -12.75 -8.20
N PRO A 183 -4.82 -13.80 -7.46
CA PRO A 183 -4.68 -13.87 -6.01
C PRO A 183 -3.28 -14.37 -5.61
N THR A 184 -2.23 -13.63 -5.97
CA THR A 184 -0.82 -14.03 -5.75
C THR A 184 -0.11 -13.22 -4.67
N GLY A 185 -0.82 -12.32 -4.00
CA GLY A 185 -0.31 -11.64 -2.82
C GLY A 185 -0.36 -12.53 -1.58
N TYR A 186 0.55 -12.28 -0.64
CA TYR A 186 0.65 -13.02 0.63
C TYR A 186 1.12 -12.13 1.77
N VAL A 187 1.03 -12.68 2.99
CA VAL A 187 1.71 -12.20 4.20
C VAL A 187 2.67 -13.28 4.67
N ALA A 188 3.86 -12.88 5.06
CA ALA A 188 4.89 -13.73 5.62
C ALA A 188 5.35 -13.23 6.99
N ARG A 189 5.99 -14.12 7.76
CA ARG A 189 6.73 -13.74 8.97
C ARG A 189 8.20 -14.05 8.79
N TYR A 190 9.05 -13.20 9.37
CA TYR A 190 10.48 -13.40 9.54
C TYR A 190 10.80 -13.41 11.04
N SER A 191 11.24 -14.56 11.53
CA SER A 191 11.54 -14.80 12.94
C SER A 191 12.96 -14.34 13.30
N PRO A 192 13.25 -14.00 14.58
CA PRO A 192 14.60 -13.62 15.02
C PRO A 192 15.70 -14.67 14.78
N ASP A 193 15.32 -15.94 14.57
CA ASP A 193 16.26 -17.02 14.21
C ASP A 193 16.65 -17.04 12.72
N GLY A 194 16.09 -16.13 11.92
CA GLY A 194 16.33 -16.01 10.48
C GLY A 194 15.36 -16.80 9.60
N THR A 195 14.38 -17.49 10.18
CA THR A 195 13.37 -18.25 9.42
C THR A 195 12.35 -17.30 8.81
N ALA A 196 12.06 -17.47 7.51
CA ALA A 196 10.99 -16.78 6.81
C ALA A 196 9.96 -17.76 6.25
N GLU A 197 8.68 -17.50 6.46
CA GLU A 197 7.59 -18.35 5.93
C GLU A 197 6.33 -17.56 5.61
N LYS A 198 5.59 -18.00 4.59
CA LYS A 198 4.26 -17.46 4.26
C LYS A 198 3.23 -17.97 5.27
N ILE A 199 2.43 -17.06 5.84
CA ILE A 199 1.43 -17.39 6.87
C ILE A 199 -0.02 -17.16 6.41
N ALA A 200 -0.22 -16.40 5.32
CA ALA A 200 -1.49 -16.24 4.65
C ALA A 200 -1.27 -15.89 3.18
N GLU A 201 -2.07 -16.46 2.28
CA GLU A 201 -1.90 -16.32 0.83
C GLU A 201 -3.26 -16.12 0.15
N GLY A 202 -3.24 -15.76 -1.14
CA GLY A 202 -4.46 -15.70 -1.95
C GLY A 202 -5.12 -14.33 -2.01
N PHE A 203 -4.37 -13.27 -1.75
CA PHE A 203 -4.85 -11.89 -1.83
C PHE A 203 -4.61 -11.29 -3.22
N VAL A 204 -5.54 -10.46 -3.69
CA VAL A 204 -5.31 -9.60 -4.86
C VAL A 204 -4.70 -8.28 -4.37
N TYR A 205 -3.39 -8.13 -4.51
CA TYR A 205 -2.62 -6.99 -4.02
C TYR A 205 -2.70 -6.84 -2.49
N THR A 206 -1.88 -7.61 -1.77
CA THR A 206 -1.68 -7.42 -0.32
C THR A 206 -0.93 -6.12 -0.07
N ASN A 207 -1.41 -5.32 0.86
CA ASN A 207 -0.85 -4.00 1.14
C ASN A 207 -0.61 -3.83 2.64
N GLY A 208 -1.19 -2.82 3.29
CA GLY A 208 -1.03 -2.53 4.70
C GLY A 208 -1.31 -3.71 5.62
N ILE A 209 -0.45 -3.89 6.62
CA ILE A 209 -0.69 -4.83 7.71
C ILE A 209 -0.43 -4.17 9.06
N ALA A 210 -1.12 -4.62 10.10
CA ALA A 210 -0.92 -4.10 11.44
C ALA A 210 -1.25 -5.14 12.51
N LEU A 211 -0.40 -5.27 13.52
CA LEU A 211 -0.64 -6.15 14.67
C LEU A 211 -1.67 -5.54 15.62
N SER A 212 -2.40 -6.40 16.32
CA SER A 212 -3.13 -6.01 17.52
C SER A 212 -2.17 -5.61 18.65
N PRO A 213 -2.60 -4.74 19.59
CA PRO A 213 -1.79 -4.42 20.76
C PRO A 213 -1.36 -5.66 21.56
N ASP A 214 -2.22 -6.67 21.61
CA ASP A 214 -1.99 -7.94 22.30
C ASP A 214 -1.29 -9.00 21.43
N GLU A 215 -0.94 -8.67 20.18
CA GLU A 215 -0.29 -9.56 19.19
C GLU A 215 -1.05 -10.88 18.92
N ASP A 216 -2.35 -10.89 19.19
CA ASP A 216 -3.24 -12.03 18.99
C ASP A 216 -3.86 -12.12 17.58
N PHE A 217 -3.88 -11.02 16.83
CA PHE A 217 -4.28 -10.99 15.41
C PHE A 217 -3.48 -9.98 14.59
N LEU A 218 -3.50 -10.18 13.27
CA LEU A 218 -2.95 -9.28 12.26
C LEU A 218 -4.05 -8.80 11.32
N LEU A 219 -4.12 -7.49 11.08
CA LEU A 219 -4.97 -6.91 10.03
C LEU A 219 -4.24 -6.91 8.69
N ILE A 220 -4.98 -7.14 7.61
CA ILE A 220 -4.41 -7.23 6.25
C ILE A 220 -5.31 -6.51 5.26
N ALA A 221 -4.81 -5.43 4.64
CA ALA A 221 -5.48 -4.76 3.52
C ALA A 221 -5.30 -5.55 2.22
N GLU A 222 -6.42 -5.94 1.61
CA GLU A 222 -6.45 -6.46 0.24
C GLU A 222 -6.96 -5.37 -0.69
N THR A 223 -6.01 -4.59 -1.23
CA THR A 223 -6.29 -3.42 -2.07
C THR A 223 -7.16 -3.80 -3.26
N GLY A 224 -6.83 -4.88 -3.98
CA GLY A 224 -7.49 -5.27 -5.22
C GLY A 224 -8.94 -5.75 -5.07
N ARG A 225 -9.42 -5.98 -3.85
CA ARG A 225 -10.81 -6.33 -3.54
C ARG A 225 -11.49 -5.39 -2.55
N ALA A 226 -10.87 -4.25 -2.25
CA ALA A 226 -11.46 -3.21 -1.41
C ALA A 226 -11.93 -3.72 -0.04
N ARG A 227 -11.09 -4.49 0.67
CA ARG A 227 -11.45 -5.10 1.96
C ARG A 227 -10.25 -5.27 2.90
N VAL A 228 -10.54 -5.44 4.18
CA VAL A 228 -9.56 -5.74 5.24
C VAL A 228 -9.90 -7.08 5.87
N HIS A 229 -8.87 -7.91 6.06
CA HIS A 229 -8.97 -9.20 6.73
C HIS A 229 -8.38 -9.12 8.13
N LYS A 230 -8.83 -10.01 9.00
CA LYS A 230 -8.24 -10.32 10.30
C LYS A 230 -7.72 -11.75 10.27
N LEU A 231 -6.43 -11.93 10.55
CA LEU A 231 -5.76 -13.22 10.70
C LEU A 231 -5.44 -13.44 12.18
N TRP A 232 -6.04 -14.45 12.79
CA TRP A 232 -5.74 -14.83 14.18
C TRP A 232 -4.36 -15.50 14.26
N LEU A 233 -3.46 -14.97 15.09
CA LEU A 233 -2.09 -15.46 15.24
C LEU A 233 -1.98 -16.51 16.35
N VAL A 234 -2.79 -16.37 17.40
CA VAL A 234 -2.74 -17.24 18.59
C VAL A 234 -4.13 -17.72 19.02
N GLY A 235 -4.15 -18.59 20.03
CA GLY A 235 -5.38 -19.10 20.63
C GLY A 235 -6.16 -20.10 19.75
N PRO A 236 -7.42 -20.42 20.11
CA PRO A 236 -8.20 -21.47 19.44
C PRO A 236 -8.54 -21.18 17.97
N LYS A 237 -8.40 -19.92 17.53
CA LYS A 237 -8.62 -19.47 16.16
C LYS A 237 -7.32 -19.32 15.35
N ALA A 238 -6.14 -19.58 15.93
CA ALA A 238 -4.85 -19.39 15.25
C ALA A 238 -4.85 -19.97 13.82
N GLY A 239 -4.36 -19.18 12.87
CA GLY A 239 -4.33 -19.47 11.44
C GLY A 239 -5.66 -19.25 10.70
N LYS A 240 -6.75 -18.89 11.39
CA LYS A 240 -8.01 -18.54 10.73
C LYS A 240 -8.00 -17.10 10.26
N GLN A 241 -8.46 -16.91 9.04
CA GLN A 241 -8.68 -15.60 8.42
C GLN A 241 -10.18 -15.32 8.28
N GLU A 242 -10.59 -14.09 8.57
CA GLU A 242 -11.94 -13.59 8.35
C GLU A 242 -11.93 -12.18 7.76
N VAL A 243 -12.98 -11.82 7.01
CA VAL A 243 -13.15 -10.45 6.50
C VAL A 243 -13.67 -9.58 7.63
N LEU A 244 -12.94 -8.52 7.97
CA LEU A 244 -13.29 -7.55 9.00
C LEU A 244 -14.09 -6.38 8.42
N LEU A 245 -13.55 -5.78 7.36
CA LEU A 245 -14.20 -4.71 6.59
C LEU A 245 -14.35 -5.17 5.15
N ASP A 246 -15.56 -5.11 4.60
CA ASP A 246 -15.85 -5.55 3.23
C ASP A 246 -16.42 -4.42 2.38
N ASN A 247 -16.30 -4.56 1.07
CA ASN A 247 -16.84 -3.63 0.06
C ASN A 247 -16.58 -2.15 0.38
N LEU A 248 -15.34 -1.80 0.69
CA LEU A 248 -14.95 -0.43 1.04
C LEU A 248 -15.18 0.56 -0.13
N PRO A 249 -15.39 1.87 0.17
CA PRO A 249 -15.62 2.91 -0.84
C PRO A 249 -14.37 3.26 -1.66
N GLY A 250 -13.22 2.73 -1.28
CA GLY A 250 -11.95 2.87 -1.99
C GLY A 250 -11.06 1.64 -1.82
N TYR A 251 -9.91 1.69 -2.47
CA TYR A 251 -8.88 0.65 -2.38
C TYR A 251 -8.00 0.90 -1.14
N PRO A 252 -8.05 0.03 -0.11
CA PRO A 252 -7.30 0.22 1.13
C PRO A 252 -5.79 0.14 0.89
N ASP A 253 -5.04 0.92 1.65
CA ASP A 253 -3.59 1.05 1.57
C ASP A 253 -2.95 0.74 2.95
N ASN A 254 -1.83 1.38 3.33
CA ASN A 254 -1.16 1.13 4.62
C ASN A 254 -2.12 1.26 5.81
N ILE A 255 -1.97 0.32 6.77
CA ILE A 255 -2.66 0.31 8.06
C ILE A 255 -1.63 0.63 9.14
N LYS A 256 -1.93 1.59 10.02
CA LYS A 256 -1.07 2.01 11.13
C LYS A 256 -1.77 1.83 12.46
N ALA A 257 -1.30 0.86 13.24
CA ALA A 257 -1.71 0.68 14.64
C ALA A 257 -1.29 1.90 15.48
N GLN A 258 -2.21 2.38 16.32
CA GLN A 258 -1.97 3.50 17.25
C GLN A 258 -1.56 3.05 18.66
N GLY A 259 -1.65 1.74 18.94
CA GLY A 259 -1.32 1.13 20.24
C GLY A 259 -2.47 1.11 21.25
N ASP A 260 -3.56 1.83 20.99
CA ASP A 260 -4.77 1.89 21.84
C ASP A 260 -5.90 0.97 21.35
N GLY A 261 -5.60 0.04 20.43
CA GLY A 261 -6.58 -0.82 19.77
C GLY A 261 -7.28 -0.18 18.57
N THR A 262 -6.89 1.04 18.19
CA THR A 262 -7.34 1.69 16.96
C THR A 262 -6.27 1.71 15.87
N TYR A 263 -6.73 1.84 14.64
CA TYR A 263 -5.94 1.79 13.43
C TYR A 263 -6.34 2.92 12.50
N TRP A 264 -5.35 3.55 11.86
CA TRP A 264 -5.57 4.38 10.69
C TRP A 264 -5.28 3.59 9.44
N MET A 265 -6.15 3.69 8.44
CA MET A 265 -5.92 3.14 7.11
C MET A 265 -6.17 4.22 6.07
N ALA A 266 -5.25 4.38 5.14
CA ALA A 266 -5.45 5.25 3.98
C ALA A 266 -6.11 4.49 2.83
N PHE A 267 -6.53 5.24 1.82
CA PHE A 267 -7.00 4.69 0.56
C PHE A 267 -6.23 5.28 -0.60
N ALA A 268 -5.72 4.42 -1.47
CA ALA A 268 -5.00 4.84 -2.67
C ALA A 268 -5.90 5.57 -3.67
N SER A 269 -7.18 5.19 -3.72
CA SER A 269 -8.19 5.80 -4.60
C SER A 269 -9.58 5.34 -4.19
N PRO A 270 -10.61 6.15 -4.45
CA PRO A 270 -11.99 5.68 -4.56
C PRO A 270 -12.11 4.51 -5.56
N ARG A 271 -13.19 3.73 -5.45
CA ARG A 271 -13.52 2.68 -6.43
C ARG A 271 -13.68 3.31 -7.82
N VAL A 272 -13.08 2.73 -8.85
CA VAL A 272 -13.09 3.30 -10.20
C VAL A 272 -14.17 2.68 -11.10
N PRO A 273 -14.78 3.44 -12.04
CA PRO A 273 -15.79 2.90 -12.96
C PRO A 273 -15.32 1.72 -13.81
N ALA A 274 -14.01 1.58 -14.01
CA ALA A 274 -13.41 0.50 -14.79
C ALA A 274 -13.62 -0.89 -14.16
N GLU A 275 -14.05 -0.98 -12.90
CA GLU A 275 -14.40 -2.26 -12.25
C GLU A 275 -15.50 -3.04 -12.97
N LYS A 276 -16.37 -2.35 -13.72
CA LYS A 276 -17.37 -3.00 -14.59
C LYS A 276 -16.75 -3.93 -15.64
N LEU A 277 -15.43 -3.86 -15.85
CA LEU A 277 -14.68 -4.66 -16.80
C LEU A 277 -14.04 -5.91 -16.17
N MET A 278 -14.07 -6.06 -14.84
CA MET A 278 -13.49 -7.22 -14.13
C MET A 278 -14.08 -8.57 -14.57
N PRO A 279 -15.39 -8.69 -14.91
CA PRO A 279 -15.95 -9.92 -15.44
C PRO A 279 -15.46 -10.28 -16.86
N TYR A 280 -14.77 -9.38 -17.57
CA TYR A 280 -14.45 -9.53 -19.00
C TYR A 280 -12.93 -9.60 -19.28
N PRO A 281 -12.25 -10.73 -18.97
CA PRO A 281 -10.81 -10.91 -19.22
C PRO A 281 -10.31 -10.52 -20.61
N PHE A 282 -11.03 -10.94 -21.65
CA PHE A 282 -10.64 -10.66 -23.04
C PHE A 282 -10.64 -9.15 -23.34
N LEU A 283 -11.66 -8.42 -22.88
CA LEU A 283 -11.75 -6.97 -23.05
C LEU A 283 -10.65 -6.24 -22.28
N ARG A 284 -10.32 -6.72 -21.07
CA ARG A 284 -9.20 -6.18 -20.28
C ARG A 284 -7.85 -6.33 -20.98
N LYS A 285 -7.62 -7.43 -21.73
CA LYS A 285 -6.43 -7.58 -22.58
C LYS A 285 -6.43 -6.58 -23.76
N ILE A 286 -7.58 -6.35 -24.40
CA ILE A 286 -7.71 -5.32 -25.46
C ILE A 286 -7.35 -3.93 -24.92
N ILE A 287 -7.92 -3.55 -23.77
CA ILE A 287 -7.63 -2.25 -23.13
C ILE A 287 -6.15 -2.11 -22.81
N TRP A 288 -5.50 -3.19 -22.36
CA TRP A 288 -4.07 -3.16 -22.07
C TRP A 288 -3.21 -2.80 -23.28
N ARG A 289 -3.60 -3.29 -24.48
CA ARG A 289 -2.91 -3.04 -25.77
C ARG A 289 -3.12 -1.64 -26.32
N LEU A 290 -4.21 -0.99 -25.97
CA LEU A 290 -4.49 0.40 -26.36
C LEU A 290 -3.57 1.41 -25.63
N GLY A 291 -2.84 0.97 -24.61
CA GLY A 291 -1.76 1.71 -23.96
C GLY A 291 -2.18 2.53 -22.73
N PRO A 292 -1.21 3.18 -22.05
CA PRO A 292 -1.42 3.77 -20.72
C PRO A 292 -2.53 4.81 -20.63
N LYS A 293 -2.79 5.56 -21.70
CA LYS A 293 -3.79 6.64 -21.72
C LYS A 293 -5.23 6.16 -21.56
N VAL A 294 -5.51 4.87 -21.80
CA VAL A 294 -6.85 4.29 -21.64
C VAL A 294 -6.92 3.23 -20.55
N ARG A 295 -5.78 2.88 -19.93
CA ARG A 295 -5.76 1.98 -18.80
C ARG A 295 -6.45 2.66 -17.61
N PRO A 296 -7.07 1.89 -16.70
CA PRO A 296 -7.57 2.45 -15.46
C PRO A 296 -6.45 3.21 -14.74
N ALA A 297 -6.81 4.31 -14.09
CA ALA A 297 -5.90 5.10 -13.27
C ALA A 297 -6.58 5.37 -11.93
N PRO A 298 -5.82 5.40 -10.82
CA PRO A 298 -6.31 5.89 -9.54
C PRO A 298 -6.88 7.31 -9.66
N ILE A 299 -7.94 7.59 -8.93
CA ILE A 299 -8.51 8.94 -8.80
C ILE A 299 -7.79 9.62 -7.63
N HIS A 300 -7.23 10.81 -7.88
CA HIS A 300 -6.60 11.60 -6.83
C HIS A 300 -7.68 12.15 -5.90
N ARG A 301 -7.71 11.62 -4.69
CA ARG A 301 -8.57 12.03 -3.58
C ARG A 301 -7.93 11.51 -2.31
N GLY A 302 -7.58 12.40 -1.39
CA GLY A 302 -7.09 11.97 -0.09
C GLY A 302 -8.21 11.36 0.73
N MET A 303 -7.99 10.19 1.31
CA MET A 303 -8.97 9.54 2.18
C MET A 303 -8.28 8.64 3.19
N LEU A 304 -8.65 8.81 4.46
CA LEU A 304 -8.25 7.97 5.57
C LEU A 304 -9.46 7.60 6.42
N VAL A 305 -9.37 6.46 7.08
CA VAL A 305 -10.36 5.99 8.05
C VAL A 305 -9.66 5.53 9.32
N GLN A 306 -10.22 5.93 10.46
CA GLN A 306 -9.88 5.34 11.75
C GLN A 306 -10.93 4.31 12.12
N PHE A 307 -10.50 3.13 12.56
CA PHE A 307 -11.38 2.06 13.00
C PHE A 307 -10.76 1.28 14.17
N ASP A 308 -11.56 0.56 14.93
CA ASP A 308 -11.09 -0.30 16.02
C ASP A 308 -10.82 -1.75 15.57
N GLY A 309 -10.28 -2.57 16.48
CA GLY A 309 -10.01 -3.98 16.22
C GLY A 309 -11.24 -4.82 15.83
N ASP A 310 -12.46 -4.35 16.11
CA ASP A 310 -13.72 -5.02 15.75
C ASP A 310 -14.30 -4.52 14.41
N GLY A 311 -13.65 -3.55 13.77
CA GLY A 311 -14.08 -2.98 12.50
C GLY A 311 -15.09 -1.85 12.64
N THR A 312 -15.30 -1.31 13.84
CA THR A 312 -16.15 -0.13 14.03
C THR A 312 -15.45 1.08 13.45
N ILE A 313 -16.09 1.77 12.52
CA ILE A 313 -15.57 3.02 11.95
C ILE A 313 -15.73 4.14 12.99
N LEU A 314 -14.61 4.78 13.35
CA LEU A 314 -14.58 5.84 14.36
C LEU A 314 -14.67 7.23 13.73
N ARG A 315 -13.91 7.45 12.64
CA ARG A 315 -13.95 8.70 11.87
C ARG A 315 -13.29 8.54 10.49
N THR A 316 -13.55 9.47 9.59
CA THR A 316 -12.89 9.55 8.28
C THR A 316 -12.35 10.94 8.03
N LEU A 317 -11.20 11.02 7.37
CA LEU A 317 -10.57 12.28 6.94
C LEU A 317 -10.47 12.27 5.42
N GLN A 318 -10.93 13.34 4.77
CA GLN A 318 -10.98 13.39 3.32
C GLN A 318 -10.47 14.71 2.76
N ASP A 319 -9.91 14.63 1.55
CA ASP A 319 -9.52 15.71 0.64
C ASP A 319 -10.14 15.40 -0.73
N PRO A 320 -11.42 15.77 -0.94
CA PRO A 320 -12.16 15.51 -2.18
C PRO A 320 -11.53 16.12 -3.42
N GLN A 321 -10.76 17.20 -3.26
CA GLN A 321 -10.11 17.93 -4.34
C GLN A 321 -8.77 17.29 -4.76
N GLY A 322 -8.26 16.32 -3.99
CA GLY A 322 -7.06 15.56 -4.33
C GLY A 322 -5.78 16.39 -4.23
N ARG A 323 -5.75 17.39 -3.35
CA ARG A 323 -4.58 18.24 -3.08
C ARG A 323 -3.38 17.45 -2.55
N LEU A 324 -3.62 16.39 -1.78
CA LEU A 324 -2.62 15.42 -1.31
C LEU A 324 -2.28 14.35 -2.35
N GLY A 325 -3.06 14.22 -3.42
CA GLY A 325 -2.89 13.18 -4.44
C GLY A 325 -3.41 11.81 -3.97
N ILE A 326 -2.59 10.77 -4.15
CA ILE A 326 -2.87 9.40 -3.69
C ILE A 326 -2.34 9.25 -2.27
N THR A 327 -3.23 9.11 -1.29
CA THR A 327 -2.86 8.91 0.12
C THR A 327 -2.52 7.46 0.43
N THR A 328 -1.44 7.23 1.16
CA THR A 328 -0.89 5.88 1.40
C THR A 328 -0.87 5.50 2.88
N ALA A 329 -0.66 6.45 3.80
CA ALA A 329 -0.67 6.18 5.25
C ALA A 329 -1.16 7.39 6.06
N GLY A 330 -1.63 7.12 7.28
CA GLY A 330 -1.92 8.12 8.30
C GLY A 330 -1.36 7.71 9.65
N GLN A 331 -0.62 8.58 10.31
CA GLN A 331 -0.03 8.24 11.62
C GLN A 331 0.12 9.47 12.52
N ALA A 332 -0.25 9.29 13.79
CA ALA A 332 0.07 10.24 14.85
C ALA A 332 1.54 10.11 15.28
N ALA A 333 2.22 11.24 15.48
CA ALA A 333 3.53 11.31 16.12
C ALA A 333 3.64 12.61 16.94
N GLY A 334 3.78 12.48 18.25
CA GLY A 334 3.74 13.62 19.16
C GLY A 334 2.36 14.29 19.14
N ASP A 335 2.32 15.59 18.87
CA ASP A 335 1.09 16.38 18.74
C ASP A 335 0.63 16.54 17.28
N GLN A 336 1.30 15.88 16.33
CA GLN A 336 1.03 15.97 14.90
C GLN A 336 0.44 14.67 14.34
N PHE A 337 -0.40 14.82 13.32
CA PHE A 337 -0.89 13.77 12.47
C PHE A 337 -0.35 13.96 11.06
N TYR A 338 0.22 12.90 10.50
CA TYR A 338 0.85 12.89 9.18
C TYR A 338 0.00 12.12 8.19
N VAL A 339 -0.07 12.61 6.95
CA VAL A 339 -0.76 11.97 5.84
C VAL A 339 0.22 11.79 4.68
N MET A 340 0.59 10.53 4.43
CA MET A 340 1.60 10.13 3.47
C MET A 340 1.02 9.98 2.06
N THR A 341 1.86 10.05 1.03
CA THR A 341 1.42 10.10 -0.37
C THR A 341 2.27 9.22 -1.29
N LEU A 342 1.66 8.63 -2.31
CA LEU A 342 2.37 7.72 -3.23
C LEU A 342 3.26 8.46 -4.23
N ASP A 343 2.80 9.63 -4.71
CA ASP A 343 3.38 10.31 -5.88
C ASP A 343 3.38 11.84 -5.81
N SER A 344 2.95 12.44 -4.70
CA SER A 344 3.02 13.89 -4.52
C SER A 344 4.43 14.32 -4.08
N PRO A 345 4.87 15.55 -4.40
CA PRO A 345 6.14 16.09 -3.90
C PRO A 345 6.07 16.53 -2.43
N TRP A 346 5.01 16.15 -1.71
CA TRP A 346 4.74 16.52 -0.33
C TRP A 346 3.94 15.44 0.40
N PHE A 347 3.98 15.51 1.74
CA PHE A 347 3.02 14.88 2.63
C PHE A 347 2.19 15.94 3.37
N GLY A 348 1.06 15.53 3.93
CA GLY A 348 0.23 16.35 4.79
C GLY A 348 0.66 16.27 6.25
N ARG A 349 0.57 17.39 6.98
CA ARG A 349 0.73 17.43 8.44
C ARG A 349 -0.29 18.36 9.07
N MET A 350 -0.92 17.94 10.15
CA MET A 350 -1.84 18.76 10.94
C MET A 350 -1.76 18.42 12.42
N PRO A 351 -2.10 19.34 13.34
CA PRO A 351 -2.21 19.03 14.75
C PRO A 351 -3.26 17.94 15.02
N ILE A 352 -2.96 17.00 15.93
CA ILE A 352 -3.93 15.98 16.37
C ILE A 352 -5.18 16.64 16.99
N ALA A 353 -4.99 17.77 17.65
CA ALA A 353 -6.09 18.54 18.26
C ALA A 353 -7.11 19.08 17.23
N ASP A 354 -6.73 19.12 15.95
CA ASP A 354 -7.59 19.57 14.85
C ASP A 354 -8.32 18.40 14.17
N LEU A 355 -8.08 17.16 14.60
CA LEU A 355 -8.84 16.00 14.12
C LEU A 355 -10.28 16.05 14.64
N PRO A 356 -11.28 15.73 13.78
CA PRO A 356 -12.71 15.83 14.08
C PRO A 356 -13.21 14.83 15.13
#